data_AF-Q92PQ3-F1
#
_entry.id   AF-Q92PQ3-F1
#
_cell.length_a   1.000
_cell.length_b   1.000
_cell.length_c   1.000
_cell.angle_alpha   90.00
_cell.angle_beta   90.00
_cell.angle_gamma   90.00
#
_symmetry.space_group_name_H-M   'P 1'
#
loop_
_entity.id
_entity.type
_entity.pdbx_description
1 polymer ?
#
loop_
_entity_poly.entity_id
_entity_poly.type
_entity_poly.pdbx_seq_one_letter_code
_entity_poly.pdbx_strand_id
1 'polypeptide(L)'
;MFTALLIASLAAPSSLVSATATVDDLQSDFETAVACRQIDGRNVWKGELAYYIQSYVYEGDAAASADRADMADAVLPEDNEPETVKEFEEACAGSAGHARR
;
A
#
# COMPACT_ATOMS: atom_id res chain seq x y z
N MET A 1 32.77 13.56 33.02
CA MET A 1 31.39 13.88 32.65
C MET A 1 31.07 13.12 31.37
N PHE A 2 29.88 12.53 31.33
CA PHE A 2 29.36 11.53 30.39
C PHE A 2 29.08 12.10 28.99
N THR A 3 29.27 11.28 27.94
CA THR A 3 28.28 11.11 26.87
C THR A 3 28.53 9.79 26.14
N ALA A 4 27.71 8.78 26.45
CA ALA A 4 27.62 7.54 25.69
C ALA A 4 26.65 7.76 24.52
N LEU A 5 27.09 7.50 23.28
CA LEU A 5 26.23 7.50 22.10
C LEU A 5 25.48 6.16 22.06
N LEU A 6 24.20 6.19 22.40
CA LEU A 6 23.28 5.07 22.19
C LEU A 6 22.87 5.06 20.72
N ILE A 7 23.44 4.13 19.95
CA ILE A 7 22.95 3.81 18.60
C ILE A 7 21.69 2.96 18.82
N ALA A 8 20.53 3.61 18.78
CA ALA A 8 19.25 2.93 18.77
C ALA A 8 19.08 2.24 17.41
N SER A 9 19.37 0.94 17.36
CA SER A 9 18.98 0.09 16.23
C SER A 9 17.46 0.10 16.12
N LEU A 10 16.94 0.81 15.12
CA LEU A 10 15.57 0.64 14.68
C LEU A 10 15.48 -0.75 14.04
N ALA A 11 15.21 -1.77 14.85
CA ALA A 11 14.64 -2.99 14.34
C ALA A 11 13.27 -2.60 13.77
N ALA A 12 13.20 -2.45 12.45
CA ALA A 12 11.93 -2.40 11.77
C ALA A 12 11.18 -3.69 12.18
N PRO A 13 9.92 -3.59 12.66
CA PRO A 13 9.12 -4.79 12.82
C PRO A 13 8.97 -5.38 11.43
N SER A 14 9.71 -6.45 11.16
CA SER A 14 9.40 -7.38 10.09
C SER A 14 8.11 -8.06 10.51
N SER A 15 6.98 -7.44 10.18
CA SER A 15 5.67 -8.08 10.23
C SER A 15 5.71 -9.24 9.24
N LEU A 16 6.22 -10.39 9.68
CA LEU A 16 6.07 -11.66 8.99
C LEU A 16 4.61 -12.10 9.14
N VAL A 17 3.70 -11.40 8.49
CA VAL A 17 2.40 -11.96 8.14
C VAL A 17 2.65 -12.76 6.87
N SER A 18 3.03 -14.03 7.06
CA SER A 18 2.99 -15.02 5.99
C SER A 18 1.89 -16.01 6.35
N ALA A 19 0.69 -15.65 5.93
CA ALA A 19 -0.46 -16.50 5.73
C ALA A 19 -1.13 -15.86 4.51
N THR A 20 -1.31 -16.62 3.41
CA THR A 20 -1.97 -16.14 2.18
C THR A 20 -3.18 -15.31 2.55
N ALA A 21 -3.07 -13.98 2.43
CA ALA A 21 -4.10 -13.08 2.93
C ALA A 21 -5.42 -13.47 2.27
N THR A 22 -6.47 -13.65 3.07
CA THR A 22 -7.78 -13.97 2.51
C THR A 22 -8.36 -12.72 1.84
N VAL A 23 -9.38 -12.92 1.00
CA VAL A 23 -10.10 -11.79 0.39
C VAL A 23 -10.69 -10.85 1.46
N ASP A 24 -11.16 -11.41 2.59
CA ASP A 24 -11.70 -10.63 3.70
C ASP A 24 -10.62 -9.81 4.42
N ASP A 25 -9.43 -10.38 4.61
CA ASP A 25 -8.27 -9.67 5.17
C ASP A 25 -7.87 -8.50 4.26
N LEU A 26 -7.80 -8.74 2.94
CA LEU A 26 -7.42 -7.72 1.95
C LEU A 26 -8.48 -6.61 1.82
N GLN A 27 -9.77 -6.95 1.95
CA GLN A 27 -10.85 -5.97 1.95
C GLN A 27 -10.77 -5.08 3.21
N SER A 28 -10.58 -5.69 4.38
CA SER A 28 -10.43 -4.96 5.64
C SER A 28 -9.21 -4.05 5.64
N ASP A 29 -8.10 -4.52 5.07
CA ASP A 29 -6.87 -3.73 4.92
C ASP A 29 -7.07 -2.54 3.96
N PHE A 30 -7.75 -2.75 2.82
CA PHE A 30 -8.05 -1.69 1.86
C PHE A 30 -8.91 -0.57 2.45
N GLU A 31 -9.91 -0.90 3.27
CA GLU A 31 -10.79 0.09 3.92
C GLU A 31 -10.05 1.07 4.83
N THR A 32 -8.87 0.68 5.32
CA THR A 32 -8.02 1.51 6.17
C THR A 32 -6.79 2.07 5.44
N ALA A 33 -6.60 1.70 4.18
CA ALA A 33 -5.43 2.06 3.40
C ALA A 33 -5.33 3.56 3.13
N VAL A 34 -4.11 4.09 3.18
CA VAL A 34 -3.85 5.53 3.02
C VAL A 34 -3.43 5.86 1.59
N ALA A 35 -3.93 6.97 1.06
CA ALA A 35 -3.60 7.40 -0.30
C ALA A 35 -2.10 7.69 -0.48
N CYS A 36 -1.57 7.29 -1.62
CA CYS A 36 -0.22 7.56 -2.09
C CYS A 36 -0.22 8.43 -3.34
N ARG A 37 0.98 8.76 -3.84
CA ARG A 37 1.08 9.36 -5.18
C ARG A 37 0.58 8.35 -6.22
N GLN A 38 -0.05 8.85 -7.27
CA GLN A 38 -0.50 8.02 -8.38
C GLN A 38 0.67 7.38 -9.12
N ILE A 39 0.45 6.16 -9.64
CA ILE A 39 1.31 5.46 -10.59
C ILE A 39 0.54 5.41 -11.91
N ASP A 40 1.14 5.89 -13.00
CA ASP A 40 0.52 5.95 -14.33
C ASP A 40 -0.89 6.57 -14.36
N GLY A 41 -1.13 7.56 -13.50
CA GLY A 41 -2.43 8.25 -13.38
C GLY A 41 -3.51 7.44 -12.63
N ARG A 42 -3.18 6.26 -12.09
CA ARG A 42 -4.06 5.44 -11.26
C ARG A 42 -3.88 5.80 -9.80
N ASN A 43 -4.98 5.84 -9.05
CA ASN A 43 -4.90 5.98 -7.60
C ASN A 43 -4.19 4.78 -6.96
N VAL A 44 -3.37 5.07 -5.95
CA VAL A 44 -2.59 4.07 -5.21
C VAL A 44 -2.83 4.28 -3.73
N TRP A 45 -2.92 3.18 -2.98
CA TRP A 45 -3.08 3.20 -1.54
C TRP A 45 -2.12 2.21 -0.87
N LYS A 46 -1.76 2.50 0.38
CA LYS A 46 -0.94 1.64 1.22
C LYS A 46 -1.76 1.12 2.39
N GLY A 47 -1.99 -0.18 2.42
CA GLY A 47 -2.45 -0.89 3.61
C GLY A 47 -1.29 -1.42 4.45
N GLU A 48 -1.61 -2.17 5.49
CA GLU A 48 -0.66 -2.93 6.31
C GLU A 48 -0.23 -4.24 5.64
N LEU A 49 -1.11 -4.86 4.86
CA LEU A 49 -0.87 -6.15 4.20
C LEU A 49 -0.40 -5.98 2.75
N ALA A 50 -1.03 -5.07 2.00
CA ALA A 50 -0.75 -4.90 0.59
C ALA A 50 -0.65 -3.42 0.16
N TYR A 51 -0.12 -3.22 -1.04
CA TYR A 51 -0.39 -2.01 -1.80
C TYR A 51 -1.64 -2.23 -2.66
N TYR A 52 -2.36 -1.16 -2.96
CA TYR A 52 -3.58 -1.22 -3.76
C TYR A 52 -3.48 -0.24 -4.90
N ILE A 53 -3.95 -0.63 -6.08
CA ILE A 53 -3.97 0.25 -7.25
C ILE A 53 -5.31 0.18 -7.97
N GLN A 54 -5.85 1.33 -8.34
CA GLN A 54 -7.18 1.44 -8.95
C GLN A 54 -7.30 0.57 -10.20
N SER A 55 -8.20 -0.41 -10.24
CA SER A 55 -8.30 -1.35 -11.36
C SER A 55 -8.62 -0.66 -12.70
N TYR A 56 -8.07 -1.17 -13.80
CA TYR A 56 -8.45 -0.72 -15.14
C TYR A 56 -9.83 -1.28 -15.51
N VAL A 57 -10.76 -0.42 -15.91
CA VAL A 57 -12.06 -0.85 -16.47
C VAL A 57 -12.11 -0.46 -17.95
N TYR A 58 -12.20 -1.46 -18.82
CA TYR A 58 -12.32 -1.28 -20.26
C TYR A 58 -13.65 -0.58 -20.63
N GLU A 59 -13.60 0.30 -21.63
CA GLU A 59 -14.80 0.97 -22.13
C GLU A 59 -15.77 -0.04 -22.75
N GLY A 60 -16.93 -0.20 -22.12
CA GLY A 60 -17.95 -1.19 -22.47
C GLY A 60 -18.89 -1.52 -21.31
N ASP A 61 -18.42 -1.31 -20.08
CA ASP A 61 -19.20 -1.52 -18.84
C ASP A 61 -19.62 -0.18 -18.21
N ALA A 62 -20.48 0.55 -18.92
CA ALA A 62 -20.84 1.95 -18.62
C ALA A 62 -21.62 2.15 -17.30
N ALA A 63 -22.03 1.08 -16.62
CA ALA A 63 -22.83 1.15 -15.40
C ALA A 63 -22.01 1.44 -14.11
N ALA A 64 -20.68 1.28 -14.12
CA ALA A 64 -19.85 1.26 -12.91
C ALA A 64 -19.04 2.55 -12.65
N SER A 65 -19.55 3.73 -13.05
CA SER A 65 -18.72 4.96 -13.06
C SER A 65 -18.56 5.69 -11.72
N ALA A 66 -19.49 5.52 -10.77
CA ALA A 66 -19.39 6.12 -9.43
C ALA A 66 -18.61 5.22 -8.44
N ASP A 67 -18.79 3.90 -8.52
CA ASP A 67 -18.07 2.90 -7.70
C ASP A 67 -16.61 2.67 -8.20
N ARG A 68 -16.20 3.41 -9.24
CA ARG A 68 -14.90 3.30 -9.94
C ARG A 68 -13.70 3.75 -9.10
N ALA A 69 -13.94 4.54 -8.05
CA ALA A 69 -12.91 4.96 -7.11
C ALA A 69 -12.57 3.86 -6.10
N ASP A 70 -13.47 2.90 -5.92
CA ASP A 70 -13.45 1.94 -4.81
C ASP A 70 -13.04 0.52 -5.26
N MET A 71 -12.74 0.33 -6.55
CA MET A 71 -12.21 -0.94 -7.08
C MET A 71 -10.70 -0.86 -7.22
N ALA A 72 -9.99 -1.75 -6.54
CA ALA A 72 -8.54 -1.81 -6.56
C ALA A 72 -8.03 -3.26 -6.66
N ASP A 73 -6.92 -3.41 -7.36
CA ASP A 73 -6.14 -4.65 -7.38
C ASP A 73 -5.15 -4.63 -6.22
N ALA A 74 -5.08 -5.72 -5.45
CA ALA A 74 -4.11 -5.90 -4.39
C ALA A 74 -2.75 -6.34 -4.96
N VAL A 75 -1.69 -5.69 -4.51
CA VAL A 75 -0.30 -5.97 -4.84
C VAL A 75 0.40 -6.40 -3.56
N LEU A 76 0.37 -7.71 -3.32
CA LEU A 76 1.05 -8.33 -2.18
C LEU A 76 2.54 -8.46 -2.48
N PRO A 77 3.44 -8.02 -1.56
CA PRO A 77 4.87 -8.13 -1.78
C PRO A 77 5.38 -9.55 -2.02
N GLU A 78 4.76 -10.56 -1.45
CA GLU A 78 5.11 -11.97 -1.62
C GLU A 78 4.72 -12.55 -3.00
N ASP A 79 3.72 -11.97 -3.64
CA ASP A 79 3.17 -12.44 -4.92
C ASP A 79 3.71 -11.65 -6.12
N ASN A 80 4.55 -10.64 -5.88
CA ASN A 80 5.03 -9.72 -6.90
C ASN A 80 6.56 -9.62 -6.87
N GLU A 81 7.13 -9.29 -8.04
CA GLU A 81 8.57 -9.08 -8.15
C GLU A 81 9.02 -7.89 -7.28
N PRO A 82 10.23 -7.92 -6.68
CA PRO A 82 10.72 -6.84 -5.84
C PRO A 82 10.78 -5.48 -6.55
N GLU A 83 11.03 -5.47 -7.86
CA GLU A 83 11.02 -4.25 -8.66
C GLU A 83 9.62 -3.62 -8.71
N THR A 84 8.58 -4.44 -8.91
CA THR A 84 7.18 -4.00 -8.88
C THR A 84 6.87 -3.38 -7.52
N VAL A 85 7.17 -4.10 -6.42
CA VAL A 85 6.89 -3.62 -5.05
C VAL A 85 7.60 -2.30 -4.75
N LYS A 86 8.84 -2.16 -5.23
CA LYS A 86 9.63 -0.93 -5.04
C LYS A 86 8.97 0.30 -5.64
N GLU A 87 8.31 0.17 -6.79
CA GLU A 87 7.56 1.27 -7.40
C GLU A 87 6.43 1.78 -6.46
N PHE A 88 5.71 0.87 -5.82
CA PHE A 88 4.69 1.20 -4.83
C PHE A 88 5.27 1.81 -3.56
N GLU A 89 6.40 1.30 -3.07
CA GLU A 89 7.13 1.90 -1.95
C GLU A 89 7.51 3.36 -2.23
N GLU A 90 8.05 3.63 -3.42
CA GLU A 90 8.43 4.97 -3.86
C GLU A 90 7.23 5.91 -4.04
N ALA A 91 6.08 5.39 -4.50
CA ALA A 91 4.83 6.13 -4.57
C ALA A 91 4.33 6.55 -3.18
N CYS A 92 4.53 5.70 -2.16
CA CYS A 92 4.04 5.88 -0.80
C CYS A 92 5.05 6.50 0.18
N ALA A 93 6.31 6.67 -0.19
CA ALA A 93 7.35 7.26 0.65
C ALA A 93 7.05 8.71 1.12
N GLY A 94 6.18 9.43 0.39
CA GLY A 94 5.71 10.77 0.77
C GLY A 94 4.50 10.81 1.71
N SER A 95 3.75 9.72 1.83
CA SER A 95 2.49 9.65 2.59
C SER A 95 2.70 9.52 4.10
N ALA A 96 3.86 8.99 4.52
CA ALA A 96 4.24 8.82 5.93
C ALA A 96 4.37 10.14 6.71
N GLY A 97 4.32 11.29 6.03
CA GLY A 97 4.40 12.63 6.63
C GLY A 97 3.06 13.27 7.03
N HIS A 98 1.91 12.72 6.64
CA HIS A 98 0.60 13.37 6.89
C HIS A 98 -0.12 12.90 8.17
N ALA A 99 0.36 11.85 8.84
CA ALA A 99 -0.21 11.36 10.10
C ALA A 99 0.24 12.14 11.36
N ARG A 100 0.94 13.28 11.20
CA ARG A 100 1.37 14.15 12.31
C ARG A 100 1.20 15.63 11.95
N ARG A 101 -0.02 16.13 11.94
CA ARG A 101 -0.32 17.57 12.14
C ARG A 101 -1.61 17.74 12.91
#